data_AF-A0A6A7Y6Z9-F1
#
_entry.id   AF-A0A6A7Y6Z9-F1
#
_cell.length_a   1.000
_cell.length_b   1.000
_cell.length_c   1.000
_cell.angle_alpha   90.00
_cell.angle_beta   90.00
_cell.angle_gamma   90.00
#
_symmetry.space_group_name_H-M   'P 1'
#
loop_
_entity.id
_entity.type
_entity.pdbx_description
1 polymer ?
#
loop_
_entity_poly.entity_id
_entity_poly.type
_entity_poly.pdbx_seq_one_letter_code
_entity_poly.pdbx_strand_id
1 'polypeptide(L)'
;MSAKAWQPLEVEPDTIELALCDIVRSAILPVGTTAVSAPDFDGVRSTVLPDGRVVRAALRSEPAAAIIHGERAALSYAVAGNAVVDQRSMRFLARAVLDRQTRAFLDIAIDVQNI
;
A
#
# COMPACT_ATOMS: atom_id res chain seq x y z
N MET A 1 28.66 -11.55 13.26
CA MET A 1 27.47 -11.28 12.42
C MET A 1 26.25 -11.73 13.21
N SER A 2 25.54 -10.79 13.86
CA SER A 2 24.34 -11.14 14.61
C SER A 2 23.20 -11.29 13.60
N ALA A 3 22.66 -12.50 13.46
CA ALA A 3 21.39 -12.68 12.78
C ALA A 3 20.38 -11.80 13.53
N LYS A 4 19.79 -10.82 12.83
CA LYS A 4 18.69 -10.04 13.38
C LYS A 4 17.57 -11.04 13.61
N ALA A 5 17.39 -11.47 14.86
CA ALA A 5 16.33 -12.38 15.24
C ALA A 5 15.01 -11.77 14.78
N TRP A 6 14.16 -12.58 14.15
CA TRP A 6 12.79 -12.17 13.84
C TRP A 6 12.15 -11.66 15.13
N GLN A 7 11.87 -10.36 15.19
CA GLN A 7 11.14 -9.76 16.29
C GLN A 7 9.67 -9.69 15.88
N PRO A 8 8.75 -10.12 16.75
CA PRO A 8 7.33 -9.86 16.55
C PRO A 8 7.11 -8.36 16.38
N LEU A 9 6.17 -7.98 15.53
CA LEU A 9 5.72 -6.59 15.49
C LEU A 9 5.18 -6.23 16.88
N GLU A 10 5.65 -5.13 17.45
CA GLU A 10 5.19 -4.63 18.76
C GLU A 10 3.71 -4.21 18.72
N VAL A 11 3.21 -3.89 17.52
CA VAL A 11 1.81 -3.54 17.25
C VAL A 11 1.38 -4.28 15.98
N GLU A 12 0.26 -4.99 16.07
CA GLU A 12 -0.36 -5.61 14.91
C GLU A 12 -1.01 -4.51 14.04
N PRO A 13 -0.63 -4.38 12.75
CA PRO A 13 -1.20 -3.35 11.88
C PRO A 13 -2.70 -3.58 11.65
N ASP A 14 -3.47 -2.50 11.52
CA ASP A 14 -4.90 -2.60 11.26
C ASP A 14 -5.12 -3.37 9.94
N THR A 15 -6.09 -4.28 9.94
CA THR A 15 -6.47 -5.06 8.76
C THR A 15 -6.84 -4.17 7.56
N ILE A 16 -7.42 -2.99 7.81
CA ILE A 16 -7.70 -2.00 6.77
C ILE A 16 -6.42 -1.40 6.22
N GLU A 17 -5.45 -1.06 7.07
CA GLU A 17 -4.16 -0.50 6.63
C GLU A 17 -3.39 -1.48 5.76
N LEU A 18 -3.38 -2.77 6.13
CA LEU A 18 -2.78 -3.83 5.32
C LEU A 18 -3.44 -3.95 3.95
N ALA A 19 -4.77 -3.94 3.90
CA ALA A 19 -5.53 -3.97 2.65
C ALA A 19 -5.24 -2.75 1.76
N LEU A 20 -5.12 -1.56 2.37
CA LEU A 20 -4.72 -0.36 1.64
C LEU A 20 -3.27 -0.44 1.13
N CYS A 21 -2.36 -1.08 1.87
CA CYS A 21 -0.99 -1.33 1.40
C CYS A 21 -0.99 -2.17 0.12
N ASP A 22 -1.80 -3.23 0.07
CA ASP A 22 -1.89 -4.08 -1.12
C ASP A 22 -2.50 -3.35 -2.31
N ILE A 23 -3.53 -2.53 -2.07
CA ILE A 23 -4.09 -1.66 -3.10
C ILE A 23 -3.03 -0.68 -3.63
N VAL A 24 -2.26 -0.02 -2.75
CA VAL A 24 -1.17 0.89 -3.12
C VAL A 24 -0.10 0.17 -3.95
N ARG A 25 0.32 -1.04 -3.53
CA ARG A 25 1.28 -1.87 -4.29
C ARG A 25 0.79 -2.11 -5.71
N SER A 26 -0.46 -2.57 -5.84
CA SER A 26 -1.06 -2.89 -7.12
C SER A 26 -1.20 -1.68 -8.05
N ALA A 27 -1.29 -0.47 -7.49
CA ALA A 27 -1.39 0.78 -8.24
C ALA A 27 -0.03 1.24 -8.80
N ILE A 28 1.03 1.15 -8.00
CA ILE A 28 2.38 1.60 -8.38
C ILE A 28 3.07 0.58 -9.29
N LEU A 29 2.95 -0.71 -8.96
CA LEU A 29 3.52 -1.79 -9.73
C LEU A 29 2.44 -2.85 -9.92
N PRO A 30 1.64 -2.75 -11.00
CA PRO A 30 0.62 -3.75 -11.33
C PRO A 30 1.29 -5.04 -11.79
N VAL A 31 1.86 -5.78 -10.85
CA VAL A 31 2.19 -7.19 -11.02
C VAL A 31 0.88 -7.95 -10.76
N GLY A 32 0.54 -8.93 -11.59
CA GLY A 32 -0.65 -9.75 -11.38
C GLY A 32 -0.60 -10.42 -10.00
N THR A 33 -1.25 -9.80 -9.02
CA THR A 33 -1.35 -10.30 -7.65
C THR A 33 -2.75 -10.85 -7.47
N THR A 34 -2.87 -12.04 -6.86
CA THR A 34 -4.14 -12.74 -6.70
C THR A 34 -5.09 -12.05 -5.71
N ALA A 35 -4.59 -11.13 -4.89
CA ALA A 35 -5.31 -10.51 -3.78
C ALA A 35 -6.00 -9.19 -4.11
N VAL A 36 -5.63 -8.52 -5.21
CA VAL A 36 -6.21 -7.23 -5.62
C VAL A 36 -6.77 -7.36 -7.01
N SER A 37 -8.05 -7.02 -7.16
CA SER A 37 -8.67 -7.00 -8.48
C SER A 37 -8.01 -5.93 -9.36
N ALA A 38 -7.91 -6.20 -10.66
CA ALA A 38 -7.57 -5.17 -11.63
C ALA A 38 -8.49 -3.95 -11.42
N PRO A 39 -8.00 -2.72 -11.63
CA PRO A 39 -8.85 -1.55 -11.50
C PRO A 39 -10.10 -1.73 -12.38
N ASP A 40 -11.27 -1.39 -11.83
CA ASP A 40 -12.49 -1.33 -12.63
C ASP A 40 -12.44 -0.19 -13.65
N PHE A 41 -13.49 -0.03 -14.45
CA PHE A 41 -13.55 0.98 -15.50
C PHE A 41 -13.34 2.42 -14.97
N ASP A 42 -13.62 2.65 -13.68
CA ASP A 42 -13.49 3.95 -13.01
C ASP A 42 -12.14 4.11 -12.30
N GLY A 43 -11.23 3.13 -12.42
CA GLY A 43 -9.92 3.16 -11.75
C GLY A 43 -9.98 2.80 -10.27
N VAL A 44 -11.11 2.28 -9.77
CA VAL A 44 -11.27 1.82 -8.40
C VAL A 44 -10.68 0.43 -8.25
N ARG A 45 -9.92 0.23 -7.18
CA ARG A 45 -9.29 -1.04 -6.83
C ARG A 45 -9.97 -1.62 -5.60
N SER A 46 -10.05 -2.94 -5.52
CA SER A 46 -10.65 -3.61 -4.38
C SER A 46 -9.85 -4.82 -3.91
N THR A 47 -9.95 -5.08 -2.61
CA THR A 47 -9.46 -6.30 -1.97
C THR A 47 -10.43 -6.75 -0.89
N VAL A 48 -10.38 -8.03 -0.56
CA VAL A 48 -11.26 -8.66 0.44
C VAL A 48 -10.46 -8.86 1.72
N LEU A 49 -11.00 -8.37 2.83
CA LEU A 49 -10.43 -8.56 4.16
C LEU A 49 -10.58 -10.03 4.60
N PRO A 50 -9.78 -10.51 5.57
CA PRO A 50 -9.91 -11.87 6.11
C PRO A 50 -11.30 -12.22 6.66
N ASP A 51 -12.06 -11.21 7.10
CA ASP A 51 -13.43 -11.36 7.62
C ASP A 51 -14.51 -11.31 6.52
N GLY A 52 -14.12 -11.22 5.24
CA GLY A 52 -15.01 -11.21 4.09
C GLY A 52 -15.53 -9.84 3.67
N ARG A 53 -15.26 -8.77 4.44
CA ARG A 53 -15.60 -7.40 4.03
C ARG A 53 -14.74 -6.95 2.85
N VAL A 54 -15.23 -6.01 2.06
CA VAL A 54 -14.53 -5.50 0.87
C VAL A 54 -14.06 -4.08 1.10
N VAL A 55 -12.77 -3.85 0.89
CA VAL A 55 -12.20 -2.50 0.80
C VAL A 55 -12.22 -2.09 -0.66
N ARG A 56 -12.83 -0.95 -0.98
CA ARG A 56 -12.78 -0.32 -2.31
C ARG A 56 -12.09 1.01 -2.19
N ALA A 57 -11.12 1.29 -3.06
CA ALA A 57 -10.38 2.55 -3.02
C ALA A 57 -10.16 3.14 -4.41
N ALA A 58 -10.40 4.44 -4.50
CA ALA A 58 -9.99 5.28 -5.62
C ALA A 58 -8.73 6.05 -5.19
N LEU A 59 -7.65 5.93 -5.95
CA LEU A 59 -6.37 6.57 -5.60
C LEU A 59 -5.62 7.06 -6.82
N ARG A 60 -4.71 8.01 -6.58
CA ARG A 60 -3.68 8.44 -7.52
C ARG A 60 -2.31 8.21 -6.91
N SER A 61 -1.40 7.69 -7.71
CA SER A 61 -0.01 7.47 -7.34
C SER A 61 0.92 8.22 -8.29
N GLU A 62 1.81 9.03 -7.73
CA GLU A 62 2.76 9.84 -8.51
C GLU A 62 4.19 9.57 -8.01
N PRO A 63 5.17 9.37 -8.92
CA PRO A 63 6.57 9.30 -8.51
C PRO A 63 6.99 10.66 -7.94
N ALA A 64 7.42 10.67 -6.68
CA ALA A 64 7.79 11.89 -5.97
C ALA A 64 9.27 12.24 -6.18
N ALA A 65 10.18 11.29 -5.94
CA ALA A 65 11.62 11.51 -6.06
C ALA A 65 12.42 10.21 -6.15
N ALA A 66 13.56 10.24 -6.83
CA ALA A 66 14.62 9.25 -6.64
C ALA A 66 15.35 9.53 -5.33
N ILE A 67 15.51 8.51 -4.50
CA ILE A 67 16.09 8.62 -3.16
C ILE A 67 17.08 7.48 -2.91
N ILE A 68 17.87 7.59 -1.84
CA ILE A 68 18.57 6.47 -1.23
C ILE A 68 17.80 6.07 0.04
N HIS A 69 17.44 4.79 0.15
CA HIS A 69 16.76 4.24 1.33
C HIS A 69 17.64 3.14 1.95
N GLY A 70 18.25 3.43 3.10
CA GLY A 70 19.37 2.65 3.62
C GLY A 70 20.56 2.72 2.66
N GLU A 71 20.95 1.60 2.08
CA GLU A 71 22.02 1.51 1.07
C GLU A 71 21.50 1.36 -0.37
N ARG A 72 20.17 1.35 -0.56
CA ARG A 72 19.54 1.03 -1.85
C ARG A 72 19.06 2.28 -2.58
N ALA A 73 19.31 2.32 -3.89
CA ALA A 73 18.73 3.33 -4.77
C ALA A 73 17.25 3.01 -5.04
N ALA A 74 16.36 3.94 -4.72
CA ALA A 74 14.93 3.73 -4.75
C ALA A 74 14.17 4.90 -5.42
N LEU A 75 12.92 4.65 -5.79
CA LEU A 75 11.95 5.67 -6.17
C LEU A 75 10.89 5.75 -5.07
N SER A 76 10.66 6.96 -4.57
CA SER A 76 9.54 7.23 -3.69
C SER A 76 8.31 7.61 -4.50
N TYR A 77 7.16 7.17 -4.05
CA TYR A 77 5.85 7.50 -4.58
C TYR A 77 5.02 8.17 -3.50
N ALA A 78 4.35 9.25 -3.87
CA ALA A 78 3.28 9.84 -3.08
C ALA A 78 1.95 9.27 -3.59
N VAL A 79 1.11 8.82 -2.67
CA VAL A 79 -0.19 8.24 -2.99
C VAL A 79 -1.25 8.91 -2.12
N ALA A 80 -2.36 9.27 -2.73
CA ALA A 80 -3.52 9.80 -2.02
C ALA A 80 -4.78 9.14 -2.58
N GLY A 81 -5.72 8.85 -1.69
CA GLY A 81 -6.97 8.22 -2.10
C GLY A 81 -8.06 8.32 -1.05
N ASN A 82 -9.22 7.84 -1.46
CA ASN A 82 -10.35 7.59 -0.58
C ASN A 82 -10.69 6.10 -0.65
N ALA A 83 -11.04 5.54 0.49
CA ALA A 83 -11.45 4.16 0.62
C ALA A 83 -12.81 4.06 1.31
N VAL A 84 -13.55 3.02 0.96
CA VAL A 84 -14.83 2.69 1.58
C VAL A 84 -14.78 1.23 2.05
N VAL A 85 -15.25 1.01 3.27
CA VAL A 85 -15.49 -0.32 3.85
C VAL A 85 -16.88 -0.29 4.47
N ASP A 86 -17.79 -1.13 4.00
CA ASP A 86 -19.21 -1.11 4.35
C ASP A 86 -19.83 0.30 4.16
N GLN A 87 -20.18 1.00 5.25
CA GLN A 87 -20.73 2.36 5.25
C GLN A 87 -19.71 3.41 5.73
N ARG A 88 -18.44 3.04 5.95
CA ARG A 88 -17.40 3.94 6.44
C ARG A 88 -16.55 4.42 5.28
N SER A 89 -16.43 5.73 5.14
CA SER A 89 -15.53 6.39 4.20
C SER A 89 -14.29 6.88 4.94
N MET A 90 -13.13 6.70 4.32
CA MET A 90 -11.85 7.09 4.89
C MET A 90 -11.02 7.77 3.80
N ARG A 91 -10.24 8.76 4.20
CA ARG A 91 -9.17 9.32 3.36
C ARG A 91 -7.88 8.65 3.78
N PHE A 92 -6.98 8.44 2.83
CA PHE A 92 -5.63 8.01 3.18
C PHE A 92 -4.58 8.74 2.35
N LEU A 93 -3.44 8.94 2.99
CA LEU A 93 -2.19 9.32 2.36
C LEU A 93 -1.21 8.17 2.55
N ALA A 94 -0.40 7.92 1.53
CA ALA A 94 0.61 6.88 1.63
C ALA A 94 1.90 7.31 0.94
N ARG A 95 3.00 6.81 1.46
CA ARG A 95 4.32 6.88 0.84
C ARG A 95 4.79 5.46 0.60
N ALA A 96 5.15 5.16 -0.64
CA ALA A 96 5.77 3.88 -0.99
C ALA A 96 7.18 4.10 -1.51
N VAL A 97 8.10 3.20 -1.16
CA VAL A 97 9.49 3.22 -1.60
C VAL A 97 9.75 1.95 -2.39
N LEU A 98 10.08 2.11 -3.67
CA LEU A 98 10.32 1.03 -4.61
C LEU A 98 11.81 0.97 -4.95
N ASP A 99 12.44 -0.17 -4.72
CA ASP A 99 13.82 -0.40 -5.13
C ASP A 99 13.97 -0.31 -6.65
N ARG A 100 14.96 0.43 -7.15
CA ARG A 100 15.12 0.67 -8.59
C ARG A 100 15.62 -0.55 -9.35
N GLN A 101 16.39 -1.41 -8.70
CA GLN A 101 17.04 -2.54 -9.35
C GLN A 101 16.11 -3.76 -9.38
N THR A 102 15.56 -4.12 -8.24
CA THR A 102 14.75 -5.32 -8.03
C THR A 102 13.26 -5.07 -8.20
N ARG A 103 12.82 -3.80 -8.21
CA ARG A 103 11.40 -3.41 -8.22
C ARG A 103 10.64 -3.94 -6.99
N ALA A 104 11.33 -4.29 -5.91
CA ALA A 104 10.72 -4.67 -4.65
C ALA A 104 10.27 -3.43 -3.87
N PHE A 105 9.12 -3.51 -3.21
CA PHE A 105 8.74 -2.48 -2.22
C PHE A 105 9.62 -2.64 -0.99
N LEU A 106 10.37 -1.59 -0.65
CA LEU A 106 11.23 -1.53 0.53
C LEU A 106 10.47 -1.04 1.76
N ASP A 107 9.50 -0.15 1.54
CA ASP A 107 8.69 0.45 2.58
C ASP A 107 7.35 0.93 2.00
N ILE A 108 6.29 0.82 2.79
CA ILE A 108 4.99 1.44 2.52
C ILE A 108 4.42 1.90 3.85
N ALA A 109 4.29 3.22 4.00
CA ALA A 109 3.65 3.84 5.15
C ALA A 109 2.31 4.43 4.71
N ILE A 110 1.25 4.17 5.48
CA ILE A 110 -0.10 4.68 5.26
C ILE A 110 -0.54 5.45 6.49
N ASP A 111 -1.18 6.58 6.26
CA ASP A 111 -1.90 7.36 7.26
C ASP A 111 -3.39 7.39 6.88
N VAL A 112 -4.23 6.80 7.73
CA VAL A 112 -5.69 6.71 7.51
C VAL A 112 -6.39 7.74 8.37
N GLN A 113 -7.26 8.51 7.73
CA GLN A 113 -8.02 9.59 8.35
C GLN A 113 -9.52 9.31 8.17
N ASN A 114 -10.26 9.33 9.28
CA ASN A 114 -11.72 9.25 9.24
C ASN A 114 -12.29 10.54 8.65
N ILE A 115 -13.32 10.41 7.81
CA ILE A 115 -14.05 11.54 7.20
C ILE A 115 -15.48 11.57 7.74
#